data_AF-U6JZD7-F1
#
_entry.id   AF-U6JZD7-F1
#
_cell.length_a   1.000
_cell.length_b   1.000
_cell.length_c   1.000
_cell.angle_alpha   90.00
_cell.angle_beta   90.00
_cell.angle_gamma   90.00
#
_symmetry.space_group_name_H-M   'P 1'
#
loop_
_entity.id
_entity.type
_entity.pdbx_description
1 polymer ?
#
loop_
_entity_poly.entity_id
_entity_poly.type
_entity_poly.pdbx_seq_one_letter_code
_entity_poly.pdbx_strand_id
1 'polypeptide(L)'
;MFACGSRRSDAGGACFTDEDISQLVATLECEDKVARIRTGTETTFVWNQSENLRLLDSVPCIGCPLVEDCSANGKINPRECTYLSHWLGLDVDMEVQGEEEADA
;
A
#
# COMPACT_ATOMS: atom_id res chain seq x y z
N MET A 1 -26.84 -17.02 -10.79
CA MET A 1 -27.91 -16.72 -11.75
C MET A 1 -28.00 -15.20 -11.88
N PHE A 2 -27.11 -14.60 -12.66
CA PHE A 2 -27.15 -13.15 -12.90
C PHE A 2 -28.08 -12.87 -14.07
N ALA A 3 -29.22 -12.24 -13.77
CA ALA A 3 -30.25 -11.91 -14.74
C ALA A 3 -29.80 -10.68 -15.57
N CYS A 4 -29.58 -10.89 -16.87
CA CYS A 4 -29.34 -9.84 -17.84
C CYS A 4 -30.65 -9.09 -18.14
N GLY A 5 -30.84 -7.93 -17.50
CA GLY A 5 -31.97 -7.02 -17.73
C GLY A 5 -31.67 -5.94 -18.78
N SER A 6 -31.97 -6.24 -20.05
CA SER A 6 -32.64 -5.36 -21.04
C SER A 6 -32.22 -3.87 -21.23
N ARG A 7 -31.48 -3.55 -22.31
CA ARG A 7 -31.93 -2.86 -23.57
C ARG A 7 -30.84 -2.02 -24.26
N ARG A 8 -30.70 -2.27 -25.59
CA ARG A 8 -30.13 -1.42 -26.68
C ARG A 8 -28.64 -1.04 -26.53
N SER A 9 -27.73 -1.28 -27.48
CA SER A 9 -27.83 -1.31 -28.94
C SER A 9 -26.75 -2.23 -29.53
N ASP A 10 -27.04 -2.68 -30.74
CA ASP A 10 -26.23 -3.50 -31.63
C ASP A 10 -24.79 -2.96 -31.81
N ALA A 11 -23.81 -3.73 -31.33
CA ALA A 11 -22.41 -3.66 -31.72
C ALA A 11 -21.72 -4.95 -31.25
N GLY A 12 -21.98 -6.09 -31.91
CA GLY A 12 -21.17 -7.32 -31.82
C GLY A 12 -20.61 -7.67 -30.44
N GLY A 13 -21.41 -7.47 -29.39
CA GLY A 13 -20.95 -7.54 -28.01
C GLY A 13 -20.86 -8.99 -27.59
N ALA A 14 -19.67 -9.56 -27.61
CA ALA A 14 -19.42 -10.83 -26.96
C ALA A 14 -19.85 -10.71 -25.49
N CYS A 15 -20.85 -11.49 -25.08
CA CYS A 15 -21.18 -11.61 -23.67
C CYS A 15 -20.01 -12.31 -22.99
N PHE A 16 -19.41 -11.63 -22.01
CA PHE A 16 -18.43 -12.28 -21.14
C PHE A 16 -19.13 -13.40 -20.37
N THR A 17 -18.59 -14.61 -20.49
CA THR A 17 -19.03 -15.73 -19.66
C THR A 17 -18.51 -15.54 -18.23
N ASP A 18 -19.15 -16.19 -17.26
CA ASP A 18 -18.68 -16.17 -15.86
C ASP A 18 -17.23 -16.72 -15.76
N GLU A 19 -16.83 -17.60 -16.68
CA GLU A 19 -15.46 -18.11 -16.79
C GLU A 19 -14.49 -17.01 -17.25
N ASP A 20 -14.86 -16.23 -18.27
CA ASP A 20 -14.03 -15.10 -18.74
C ASP A 20 -13.84 -14.07 -17.64
N ILE A 21 -14.90 -13.76 -16.89
CA ILE A 21 -14.85 -12.84 -15.75
C ILE A 21 -13.94 -13.40 -14.65
N SER A 22 -14.01 -14.71 -14.37
CA SER A 22 -13.17 -15.36 -13.36
C SER A 22 -11.68 -15.30 -13.71
N GLN A 23 -11.34 -15.51 -14.98
CA GLN A 23 -9.96 -15.39 -15.47
C GLN A 23 -9.43 -13.96 -15.38
N LEU A 24 -10.28 -12.96 -15.69
CA LEU A 24 -9.93 -11.56 -15.54
C LEU A 24 -9.70 -11.18 -14.07
N VAL A 25 -10.57 -11.62 -13.16
CA VAL A 25 -10.41 -11.38 -11.72
C VAL A 25 -9.13 -12.03 -11.19
N ALA A 26 -8.80 -13.26 -11.61
CA ALA A 26 -7.56 -13.93 -11.24
C ALA A 26 -6.32 -13.16 -11.71
N THR A 27 -6.35 -12.62 -12.93
CA THR A 27 -5.26 -11.78 -13.46
C THR A 27 -5.09 -10.51 -12.62
N LEU A 28 -6.19 -9.84 -12.26
CA LEU A 28 -6.14 -8.63 -11.45
C LEU A 28 -5.73 -8.88 -9.98
N GLU A 29 -6.00 -10.07 -9.43
CA GLU A 29 -5.44 -10.52 -8.13
C GLU A 29 -3.91 -10.68 -8.23
N CYS A 30 -3.39 -11.25 -9.32
CA CYS A 30 -1.94 -11.35 -9.55
C CYS A 30 -1.25 -9.99 -9.71
N GLU A 31 -1.94 -9.00 -10.29
CA GLU A 31 -1.43 -7.63 -10.42
C GLU A 31 -1.51 -6.83 -9.12
N ASP A 32 -2.13 -7.39 -8.07
CA ASP A 32 -2.38 -6.75 -6.78
C ASP A 32 -3.25 -5.49 -6.92
N LYS A 33 -4.26 -5.56 -7.79
CA LYS A 33 -5.25 -4.49 -8.02
C LYS A 33 -6.59 -4.75 -7.32
N VAL A 34 -6.89 -6.00 -6.98
CA VAL A 34 -8.13 -6.41 -6.33
C VAL A 34 -7.81 -7.25 -5.12
N ALA A 35 -8.45 -6.96 -3.99
CA ALA A 35 -8.31 -7.73 -2.77
C ALA A 35 -9.46 -8.73 -2.63
N ARG A 36 -9.14 -9.98 -2.29
CA ARG A 36 -10.13 -11.00 -1.96
C ARG A 36 -10.42 -10.97 -0.46
N ILE A 37 -11.66 -10.68 -0.09
CA ILE A 37 -12.14 -10.65 1.30
C ILE A 37 -13.09 -11.82 1.52
N ARG A 38 -12.87 -12.58 2.59
CA ARG A 38 -13.78 -13.65 3.02
C ARG A 38 -14.76 -13.06 4.04
N THR A 39 -16.00 -12.84 3.63
CA THR A 39 -17.07 -12.38 4.52
C THR A 39 -18.04 -13.54 4.75
N GLY A 40 -17.79 -14.33 5.79
CA GLY A 40 -18.63 -15.51 6.09
C GLY A 40 -18.45 -16.64 5.07
N THR A 41 -19.55 -17.08 4.44
CA THR A 41 -19.55 -18.17 3.45
C THR A 41 -19.31 -17.71 2.01
N GLU A 42 -19.30 -16.41 1.76
CA GLU A 42 -19.14 -15.85 0.43
C GLU A 42 -17.77 -15.16 0.28
N THR A 43 -17.22 -15.28 -0.94
CA THR A 43 -15.97 -14.63 -1.31
C THR A 43 -16.30 -13.37 -2.10
N THR A 44 -15.90 -12.22 -1.59
CA THR A 44 -16.13 -10.92 -2.23
C THR A 44 -14.80 -10.33 -2.69
N PHE A 45 -14.76 -9.84 -3.91
CA PHE A 45 -13.61 -9.14 -4.47
C PHE A 45 -13.84 -7.63 -4.36
N VAL A 46 -12.88 -6.91 -3.78
CA VAL A 46 -12.93 -5.45 -3.60
C VAL A 46 -11.84 -4.81 -4.43
N TRP A 47 -12.25 -4.00 -5.38
CA TRP A 47 -11.36 -3.17 -6.18
C TRP A 47 -11.25 -1.79 -5.55
N ASN A 48 -10.02 -1.30 -5.35
CA ASN A 48 -9.75 0.06 -4.90
C ASN A 48 -9.30 0.89 -6.10
N GLN A 49 -9.92 2.04 -6.32
CA GLN A 49 -9.58 2.96 -7.40
C GLN A 49 -8.17 3.57 -7.24
N SER A 50 -7.64 3.59 -6.01
CA SER A 50 -6.25 3.95 -5.78
C SER A 50 -5.34 2.83 -6.30
N GLU A 51 -4.51 3.10 -7.31
CA GLU A 51 -3.61 2.15 -7.97
C GLU A 51 -2.48 1.56 -7.09
N ASN A 52 -2.59 1.69 -5.77
CA ASN A 52 -1.45 1.58 -4.89
C ASN A 52 -1.80 0.84 -3.60
N LEU A 53 -2.23 -0.41 -3.74
CA LEU A 53 -2.13 -1.39 -2.65
C LEU A 53 -0.66 -1.59 -2.22
N ARG A 54 0.29 -1.30 -3.13
CA ARG A 54 1.75 -1.38 -2.95
C ARG A 54 2.42 -0.15 -2.33
N LEU A 55 1.69 0.91 -1.94
CA LEU A 55 2.30 2.05 -1.23
C LEU A 55 3.09 1.58 0.00
N LEU A 56 2.63 0.47 0.58
CA LEU A 56 3.19 -0.23 1.71
C LEU A 56 4.64 -0.71 1.49
N ASP A 57 4.99 -1.25 0.32
CA ASP A 57 6.35 -1.78 0.05
C ASP A 57 7.44 -0.69 0.08
N SER A 58 7.04 0.56 -0.18
CA SER A 58 7.93 1.72 -0.12
C SER A 58 8.09 2.29 1.30
N VAL A 59 7.25 1.86 2.25
CA VAL A 59 7.27 2.39 3.62
C VAL A 59 8.33 1.66 4.45
N PRO A 60 9.28 2.37 5.08
CA PRO A 60 10.38 1.77 5.83
C PRO A 60 9.91 0.86 6.98
N CYS A 61 8.70 1.09 7.50
CA CYS A 61 8.11 0.33 8.60
C CYS A 61 7.88 -1.15 8.28
N ILE A 62 7.68 -1.52 7.00
CA ILE A 62 7.34 -2.91 6.61
C ILE A 62 8.56 -3.83 6.66
N GLY A 63 9.73 -3.30 6.33
CA GLY A 63 11.01 -4.01 6.47
C GLY A 63 11.68 -3.80 7.82
N CYS A 64 11.05 -3.10 8.77
CA CYS A 64 11.68 -2.76 10.03
C CYS A 64 11.78 -3.99 10.95
N PRO A 65 12.98 -4.43 11.36
CA PRO A 65 13.13 -5.59 12.23
C PRO A 65 12.60 -5.36 13.65
N LEU A 66 12.33 -4.11 14.01
CA LEU A 66 11.85 -3.68 15.32
C LEU A 66 10.38 -3.24 15.29
N VAL A 67 9.64 -3.59 14.22
CA VAL A 67 8.24 -3.17 14.05
C VAL A 67 7.33 -3.65 15.19
N GLU A 68 7.58 -4.85 15.73
CA GLU A 68 6.78 -5.42 16.83
C GLU A 68 6.95 -4.65 18.16
N ASP A 69 8.12 -4.04 18.36
CA ASP A 69 8.43 -3.26 19.57
C ASP A 69 8.18 -1.75 19.38
N CYS A 70 7.84 -1.32 18.16
CA CYS A 70 7.63 0.08 17.81
C CYS A 70 6.22 0.53 18.21
N SER A 71 6.13 1.48 19.15
CA SER A 71 4.85 2.07 19.56
C SER A 71 4.96 3.57 19.79
N ALA A 72 3.86 4.30 19.65
CA ALA A 72 3.85 5.77 19.69
C ALA A 72 4.46 6.37 20.98
N ASN A 73 4.33 5.65 22.11
CA ASN A 73 4.83 6.05 23.42
C ASN A 73 5.84 5.04 24.00
N GLY A 74 6.34 4.13 23.16
CA GLY A 74 7.27 3.09 23.58
C GLY A 74 8.72 3.56 23.60
N LYS A 75 9.60 2.69 24.10
CA LYS A 75 11.06 2.90 24.02
C LYS A 75 11.53 3.00 22.58
N ILE A 76 10.98 2.18 21.70
CA ILE A 76 11.13 2.29 20.25
C ILE A 76 9.87 2.97 19.75
N ASN A 77 10.02 4.15 19.16
CA ASN A 77 8.91 4.97 18.72
C ASN A 77 9.24 5.66 17.39
N PRO A 78 8.24 5.98 16.57
CA PRO A 78 8.46 6.61 15.28
C PRO A 78 8.93 8.07 15.39
N ARG A 79 8.77 8.74 16.55
CA ARG A 79 9.14 10.15 16.73
C ARG A 79 10.65 10.34 16.81
N GLU A 80 11.34 9.36 17.41
CA GLU A 80 12.79 9.36 17.62
C GLU A 80 13.47 8.27 16.76
N CYS A 81 12.79 7.76 15.72
CA CYS A 81 13.29 6.69 14.88
C CYS A 81 14.35 7.21 13.90
N THR A 82 15.63 6.92 14.17
CA THR A 82 16.76 7.29 13.31
C THR A 82 16.66 6.68 11.91
N TYR A 83 16.16 5.45 11.79
CA TYR A 83 15.95 4.81 10.50
C TYR A 83 14.92 5.57 9.63
N LEU A 84 13.86 6.08 10.26
CA LEU A 84 12.86 6.89 9.58
C LEU A 84 13.43 8.25 9.17
N SER A 85 14.20 8.91 10.05
CA SER A 85 14.89 10.18 9.73
C SER A 85 15.84 10.05 8.54
N HIS A 86 16.63 8.98 8.51
CA HIS A 86 17.54 8.67 7.40
C HIS A 86 16.79 8.39 6.10
N TRP A 87 15.73 7.59 6.17
CA TRP A 87 14.89 7.32 5.00
C TRP A 87 14.22 8.58 4.44
N LEU A 88 13.84 9.52 5.31
CA LEU A 88 13.26 10.82 4.93
C LEU A 88 14.31 11.85 4.50
N GLY A 89 15.62 11.55 4.62
CA GLY A 89 16.69 12.52 4.34
C GLY A 89 16.68 13.72 5.29
N LEU A 90 16.17 13.53 6.51
CA LEU A 90 16.16 14.57 7.56
C LEU A 90 17.48 14.63 8.34
N ASP A 91 18.40 13.71 8.04
CA ASP A 91 19.79 13.74 8.48
C ASP A 91 20.54 14.82 7.67
N VAL A 92 20.15 16.07 7.85
CA VAL A 92 20.92 17.21 7.37
C VAL A 92 22.02 17.43 8.41
N ASP A 93 23.25 17.22 7.98
CA ASP A 93 24.47 17.44 8.76
C ASP A 93 24.35 18.73 9.58
N MET A 94 24.22 18.58 10.89
CA MET A 94 24.60 19.63 11.83
C MET A 94 26.12 19.75 11.71
N GLU A 95 26.59 20.53 10.73
CA GLU A 95 27.92 21.12 10.81
C GLU A 95 27.95 21.96 12.09
N VAL A 96 28.47 21.36 13.16
CA VAL A 96 28.93 22.07 14.34
C VAL A 96 30.12 22.90 13.90
N GLN A 97 29.87 24.12 13.44
CA GLN A 97 30.88 25.16 13.48
C GLN A 97 31.00 25.60 14.94
N GLY A 98 31.86 24.88 15.67
CA GLY A 98 32.47 25.44 16.87
C GLY A 98 33.41 26.55 16.43
N GLU A 99 32.94 27.79 16.50
CA GLU A 99 33.84 28.94 16.51
C GLU A 99 34.47 29.01 17.91
N GLU A 100 35.73 28.61 18.00
CA GLU A 100 36.58 28.83 19.17
C GLU A 100 36.71 30.33 19.44
N GLU A 101 36.48 30.69 20.70
CA GLU A 101 36.83 31.94 21.34
C GLU A 101 38.34 32.20 21.23
N ALA A 102 38.74 33.35 20.68
CA ALA A 102 40.10 33.87 20.78
C ALA A 102 40.05 35.35 21.21
N ASP A 103 40.23 35.55 22.52
CA ASP A 103 40.64 36.78 23.19
C ASP A 103 42.11 37.10 22.84
N ALA A 104 42.35 38.29 22.23
CA ALA A 104 43.61 39.07 22.30
C ALA A 104 43.45 40.43 21.60
#